data_AF-A0A950LUT0-F1
#
_entry.id   AF-A0A950LUT0-F1
#
_cell.length_a   1.000
_cell.length_b   1.000
_cell.length_c   1.000
_cell.angle_alpha   90.00
_cell.angle_beta   90.00
_cell.angle_gamma   90.00
#
_symmetry.space_group_name_H-M   'P 1'
#
loop_
_entity.id
_entity.type
_entity.pdbx_description
1 polymer ?
#
loop_
_entity_poly.entity_id
_entity_poly.type
_entity_poly.pdbx_seq_one_letter_code
_entity_poly.pdbx_strand_id
1 'polypeptide(L)'
;MVTGFLGPNGAGKTTTLRALLGLVEPTSGTATIGGLRYAELTDPLRVVGAALESSSFHPARSGLAHLRIYCAVAGIPDQRAVEVLEFVGLGEVGHRKVRGYSLGMRQRLALAAALLGDPPVLILDEPANGLDPEGIAWLRALLRELAHEGRTVLVSSHALAEVEQTVDQVVIVHRGRLVRQAGLAELAQEHSATVRAGGPDPHALFRALAGTGAEIQWAGGRELRIRGIDAAMVGHLAHTARIELHELSTQRGDLEEVFLALISEGVPAATS
;
A
#
# COMPACT_ATOMS: atom_id res chain seq x y z
N MET A 1 13.71 0.11 -0.16
CA MET A 1 12.61 1.10 -0.16
C MET A 1 11.36 0.46 -0.73
N VAL A 2 10.20 0.70 -0.12
CA VAL A 2 8.89 0.21 -0.57
C VAL A 2 8.02 1.37 -1.06
N THR A 3 7.51 1.27 -2.28
CA THR A 3 6.59 2.23 -2.89
C THR A 3 5.20 1.61 -3.04
N GLY A 4 4.18 2.26 -2.47
CA GLY A 4 2.78 1.91 -2.67
C GLY A 4 2.21 2.56 -3.91
N PHE A 5 1.64 1.78 -4.82
CA PHE A 5 0.93 2.25 -6.00
C PHE A 5 -0.57 2.13 -5.78
N LEU A 6 -1.22 3.24 -5.44
CA LEU A 6 -2.54 3.25 -4.82
C LEU A 6 -3.59 3.83 -5.73
N GLY A 7 -4.79 3.27 -5.67
CA GLY A 7 -5.92 3.78 -6.43
C GLY A 7 -7.08 2.80 -6.42
N PRO A 8 -8.32 3.30 -6.61
CA PRO A 8 -9.50 2.46 -6.62
C PRO A 8 -9.45 1.43 -7.76
N ASN A 9 -10.34 0.45 -7.70
CA ASN A 9 -10.52 -0.51 -8.80
C ASN A 9 -10.82 0.23 -10.10
N GLY A 10 -10.15 -0.17 -11.18
CA GLY A 10 -10.24 0.52 -12.47
C GLY A 10 -9.41 1.80 -12.60
N ALA A 11 -8.58 2.17 -11.61
CA ALA A 11 -7.69 3.33 -11.73
C ALA A 11 -6.55 3.16 -12.75
N GLY A 12 -6.34 1.95 -13.29
CA GLY A 12 -5.29 1.64 -14.25
C GLY A 12 -4.04 0.97 -13.65
N LYS A 13 -4.07 0.58 -12.36
CA LYS A 13 -2.91 0.01 -11.65
C LYS A 13 -2.28 -1.18 -12.36
N THR A 14 -3.06 -2.26 -12.53
CA THR A 14 -2.64 -3.50 -13.21
C THR A 14 -2.18 -3.23 -14.64
N THR A 15 -2.88 -2.36 -15.39
CA THR A 15 -2.48 -2.00 -16.76
C THR A 15 -1.12 -1.31 -16.79
N THR A 16 -0.86 -0.38 -15.87
CA THR A 16 0.44 0.29 -15.75
C THR A 16 1.55 -0.69 -15.37
N LEU A 17 1.31 -1.60 -14.41
CA LEU A 17 2.30 -2.61 -14.04
C LEU A 17 2.58 -3.59 -15.18
N ARG A 18 1.54 -4.00 -15.93
CA ARG A 18 1.70 -4.82 -17.15
C ARG A 18 2.50 -4.10 -18.23
N ALA A 19 2.25 -2.80 -18.44
CA ALA A 19 3.01 -1.99 -19.37
C ALA A 19 4.50 -1.87 -18.97
N LEU A 20 4.77 -1.67 -17.67
CA LEU A 20 6.14 -1.65 -17.13
C LEU A 20 6.90 -2.95 -17.39
N LEU A 21 6.20 -4.09 -17.34
CA LEU A 21 6.74 -5.43 -17.58
C LEU A 21 6.68 -5.88 -19.05
N GLY A 22 6.29 -4.99 -19.98
CA GLY A 22 6.19 -5.30 -21.40
C GLY A 22 5.09 -6.32 -21.77
N LEU A 23 4.12 -6.55 -20.88
CA LEU A 23 2.98 -7.45 -21.10
C LEU A 23 1.83 -6.77 -21.85
N VAL A 24 1.83 -5.44 -21.88
CA VAL A 24 0.89 -4.61 -22.65
C VAL A 24 1.70 -3.51 -23.32
N GLU A 25 1.44 -3.25 -24.60
CA GLU A 25 2.06 -2.15 -25.32
C GLU A 25 1.37 -0.81 -24.95
N PRO A 26 2.11 0.18 -24.42
CA PRO A 26 1.55 1.50 -24.15
C PRO A 26 1.14 2.18 -25.45
N THR A 27 -0.01 2.87 -25.46
CA THR A 27 -0.40 3.70 -26.62
C THR A 27 0.61 4.80 -26.92
N SER A 28 1.27 5.32 -25.88
CA SER A 28 2.34 6.31 -26.00
C SER A 28 3.21 6.30 -24.75
N GLY A 29 4.41 6.89 -24.84
CA GLY A 29 5.36 6.95 -23.74
C GLY A 29 6.18 5.66 -23.58
N THR A 30 7.02 5.64 -22.54
CA THR A 30 7.94 4.54 -22.27
C THR A 30 8.03 4.26 -20.79
N ALA A 31 8.32 3.01 -20.43
CA ALA A 31 8.58 2.58 -19.07
C ALA A 31 9.91 1.82 -19.03
N THR A 32 10.75 2.12 -18.04
CA THR A 32 12.11 1.57 -17.94
C THR A 32 12.43 1.11 -16.53
N ILE A 33 13.27 0.09 -16.42
CA ILE A 33 13.81 -0.46 -15.18
C ILE A 33 15.33 -0.42 -15.32
N GLY A 34 16.01 0.31 -14.43
CA GLY A 34 17.46 0.54 -14.56
C GLY A 34 17.86 1.25 -15.86
N GLY A 35 16.95 2.04 -16.45
CA GLY A 35 17.17 2.76 -17.72
C GLY A 35 16.86 1.97 -19.00
N LEU A 36 16.47 0.69 -18.89
CA LEU A 36 16.13 -0.16 -20.04
C LEU A 36 14.66 -0.56 -20.00
N ARG A 37 14.02 -0.79 -21.16
CA ARG A 37 12.70 -1.42 -21.19
C ARG A 37 12.83 -2.88 -20.75
N TYR A 38 11.78 -3.45 -20.17
CA TYR A 38 11.82 -4.83 -19.67
C TYR A 38 12.28 -5.84 -20.74
N ALA A 39 11.81 -5.68 -21.98
CA ALA A 39 12.18 -6.54 -23.12
C ALA A 39 13.64 -6.41 -23.57
N GLU A 40 14.36 -5.39 -23.11
CA GLU A 40 15.78 -5.14 -23.43
C GLU A 40 16.74 -5.69 -22.36
N LEU A 41 16.20 -6.21 -21.25
CA LEU A 41 17.00 -6.81 -20.18
C LEU A 41 17.58 -8.16 -20.63
N THR A 42 18.86 -8.39 -20.38
CA THR A 42 19.54 -9.65 -20.73
C THR A 42 19.03 -10.84 -19.93
N ASP A 43 18.78 -10.66 -18.64
CA ASP A 43 18.19 -11.67 -17.76
C ASP A 43 17.04 -11.04 -16.95
N PRO A 44 15.84 -10.90 -17.54
CA PRO A 44 14.74 -10.19 -16.90
C PRO A 44 14.33 -10.78 -15.55
N LEU A 45 14.38 -12.11 -15.39
CA LEU A 45 13.95 -12.79 -14.16
C LEU A 45 14.93 -12.57 -12.99
N ARG A 46 16.21 -12.27 -13.27
CA ARG A 46 17.18 -11.86 -12.26
C ARG A 46 17.17 -10.37 -11.95
N VAL A 47 16.56 -9.56 -12.81
CA VAL A 47 16.47 -8.10 -12.60
C VAL A 47 15.16 -7.75 -11.92
N VAL A 48 14.06 -8.41 -12.29
CA VAL A 48 12.72 -8.07 -11.86
C VAL A 48 11.92 -9.30 -11.48
N GLY A 49 11.51 -9.36 -10.23
CA GLY A 49 10.50 -10.28 -9.74
C GLY A 49 9.12 -9.66 -9.90
N ALA A 50 8.16 -10.40 -10.47
CA ALA A 50 6.81 -9.89 -10.66
C ALA A 50 5.74 -10.90 -10.25
N ALA A 51 4.69 -10.40 -9.57
CA ALA A 51 3.47 -11.13 -9.29
C ALA A 51 2.26 -10.22 -9.56
N LEU A 52 1.65 -10.34 -10.74
CA LEU A 52 0.57 -9.43 -11.19
C LEU A 52 -0.85 -9.97 -11.03
N GLU A 53 -1.01 -11.29 -11.00
CA GLU A 53 -2.30 -11.94 -10.78
C GLU A 53 -2.07 -13.26 -10.07
N SER A 54 -2.71 -13.43 -8.93
CA SER A 54 -2.51 -14.55 -8.04
C SER A 54 -3.40 -15.75 -8.39
N SER A 55 -3.39 -16.25 -9.63
CA SER A 55 -4.22 -17.46 -9.87
C SER A 55 -3.94 -18.35 -11.07
N SER A 56 -3.00 -18.11 -11.97
CA SER A 56 -2.82 -19.02 -13.12
C SER A 56 -1.88 -20.20 -12.87
N PHE A 57 -1.89 -20.75 -11.65
CA PHE A 57 -1.16 -21.99 -11.36
C PHE A 57 -1.90 -23.19 -11.94
N HIS A 58 -1.18 -24.08 -12.62
CA HIS A 58 -1.79 -25.31 -13.13
C HIS A 58 -2.27 -26.20 -11.94
N PRO A 59 -3.58 -26.47 -11.80
CA PRO A 59 -4.16 -27.04 -10.57
C PRO A 59 -3.63 -28.44 -10.23
N ALA A 60 -3.25 -29.22 -11.25
CA ALA A 60 -2.71 -30.57 -11.07
C ALA A 60 -1.20 -30.63 -10.79
N ARG A 61 -0.45 -29.52 -10.91
CA ARG A 61 0.99 -29.47 -10.61
C ARG A 61 1.22 -29.14 -9.14
N SER A 62 2.35 -29.57 -8.58
CA SER A 62 2.76 -29.15 -7.25
C SER A 62 3.41 -27.77 -7.28
N GLY A 63 3.48 -27.10 -6.12
CA GLY A 63 4.17 -25.80 -6.01
C GLY A 63 5.63 -25.89 -6.46
N LEU A 64 6.36 -26.91 -5.99
CA LEU A 64 7.75 -27.14 -6.37
C LEU A 64 7.91 -27.42 -7.87
N ALA A 65 7.04 -28.26 -8.45
CA ALA A 65 7.09 -28.54 -9.88
C ALA A 65 6.76 -27.30 -10.71
N HIS A 66 5.92 -26.40 -10.18
CA HIS A 66 5.62 -25.13 -10.83
C HIS A 66 6.85 -24.23 -10.88
N LEU A 67 7.53 -24.05 -9.75
CA LEU A 67 8.74 -23.22 -9.66
C LEU A 67 9.91 -23.77 -10.50
N ARG A 68 10.09 -25.10 -10.56
CA ARG A 68 11.13 -25.72 -11.39
C ARG A 68 11.00 -25.41 -12.88
N ILE A 69 9.79 -25.14 -13.37
CA ILE A 69 9.60 -24.71 -14.78
C ILE A 69 10.24 -23.35 -15.00
N TYR A 70 10.01 -22.40 -14.09
CA TYR A 70 10.65 -21.10 -14.16
C TYR A 70 12.17 -21.23 -14.00
N CYS A 71 12.64 -22.10 -13.12
CA CYS A 71 14.07 -22.40 -12.99
C CYS A 71 14.69 -22.85 -14.33
N ALA A 72 14.05 -23.79 -15.01
CA ALA A 72 14.52 -24.30 -16.30
C ALA A 72 14.53 -23.21 -17.39
N VAL A 73 13.50 -22.36 -17.45
CA VAL A 73 13.43 -21.25 -18.42
C VAL A 73 14.49 -20.17 -18.14
N ALA A 74 14.79 -19.93 -16.86
CA ALA A 74 15.70 -18.88 -16.41
C ALA A 74 17.15 -19.33 -16.23
N GLY A 75 17.47 -20.62 -16.45
CA GLY A 75 18.80 -21.17 -16.13
C GLY A 75 19.15 -21.09 -14.64
N ILE A 76 18.15 -21.16 -13.76
CA ILE A 76 18.33 -21.16 -12.30
C ILE A 76 18.39 -22.61 -11.80
N PRO A 77 19.26 -22.97 -10.84
CA PRO A 77 19.28 -24.32 -10.27
C PRO A 77 17.96 -24.71 -9.61
N ASP A 78 17.55 -25.97 -9.74
CA ASP A 78 16.33 -26.51 -9.10
C ASP A 78 16.33 -26.37 -7.57
N GLN A 79 17.50 -26.30 -6.95
CA GLN A 79 17.65 -26.07 -5.51
C GLN A 79 17.00 -24.75 -5.07
N ARG A 80 17.10 -23.71 -5.92
CA ARG A 80 16.52 -22.40 -5.64
C ARG A 80 15.00 -22.46 -5.45
N ALA A 81 14.32 -23.36 -6.17
CA ALA A 81 12.88 -23.56 -6.02
C ALA A 81 12.51 -24.11 -4.63
N VAL A 82 13.38 -24.91 -4.02
CA VAL A 82 13.19 -25.42 -2.65
C VAL A 82 13.41 -24.29 -1.65
N GLU A 83 14.51 -23.54 -1.79
CA GLU A 83 14.84 -22.41 -0.92
C GLU A 83 13.73 -21.36 -0.86
N VAL A 84 13.19 -20.94 -2.01
CA VAL A 84 12.14 -19.92 -2.02
C VAL A 84 10.81 -20.45 -1.47
N LEU A 85 10.52 -21.75 -1.58
CA LEU A 85 9.33 -22.33 -0.96
C LEU A 85 9.45 -22.36 0.56
N GLU A 86 10.62 -22.74 1.07
CA GLU A 86 10.91 -22.68 2.50
C GLU A 86 10.78 -21.24 3.01
N PHE A 87 11.38 -20.29 2.29
CA PHE A 87 11.34 -18.87 2.62
C PHE A 87 9.92 -18.30 2.73
N VAL A 88 9.00 -18.69 1.83
CA VAL A 88 7.59 -18.26 1.92
C VAL A 88 6.72 -19.12 2.84
N GLY A 89 7.31 -20.07 3.58
CA GLY A 89 6.61 -20.95 4.50
C GLY A 89 5.75 -22.03 3.81
N LEU A 90 6.12 -22.45 2.59
CA LEU A 90 5.45 -23.50 1.82
C LEU A 90 6.29 -24.79 1.68
N GLY A 91 7.43 -24.91 2.37
CA GLY A 91 8.34 -26.08 2.26
C GLY A 91 7.63 -27.43 2.40
N GLU A 92 6.89 -27.64 3.49
CA GLU A 92 6.20 -28.92 3.79
C GLU A 92 5.10 -29.27 2.78
N VAL A 93 4.48 -28.25 2.18
CA VAL A 93 3.35 -28.38 1.27
C VAL A 93 3.75 -28.24 -0.20
N GLY A 94 5.02 -27.98 -0.49
CA GLY A 94 5.55 -27.72 -1.83
C GLY A 94 5.32 -28.87 -2.82
N HIS A 95 5.25 -30.10 -2.32
CA HIS A 95 4.97 -31.31 -3.11
C HIS A 95 3.47 -31.56 -3.36
N ARG A 96 2.57 -30.88 -2.63
CA ARG A 96 1.12 -31.01 -2.81
C ARG A 96 0.68 -30.26 -4.07
N LYS A 97 -0.36 -30.78 -4.74
CA LYS A 97 -0.97 -30.15 -5.92
C LYS A 97 -1.62 -28.82 -5.56
N VAL A 98 -1.44 -27.81 -6.40
CA VAL A 98 -1.92 -26.43 -6.17
C VAL A 98 -3.46 -26.34 -6.09
N ARG A 99 -4.22 -27.29 -6.67
CA ARG A 99 -5.67 -27.36 -6.47
C ARG A 99 -6.10 -27.43 -4.99
N GLY A 100 -5.24 -27.94 -4.12
CA GLY A 100 -5.48 -28.04 -2.69
C GLY A 100 -4.88 -26.89 -1.86
N TYR A 101 -4.37 -25.84 -2.52
CA TYR A 101 -3.85 -24.66 -1.85
C TYR A 101 -5.00 -23.68 -1.55
N SER A 102 -4.95 -23.05 -0.37
CA SER A 102 -5.77 -21.87 -0.09
C SER A 102 -5.36 -20.71 -1.00
N LEU A 103 -6.17 -19.64 -1.01
CA LEU A 103 -5.82 -18.42 -1.72
C LEU A 103 -4.49 -17.84 -1.24
N GLY A 104 -4.29 -17.76 0.08
CA GLY A 104 -3.02 -17.28 0.64
C GLY A 104 -1.81 -18.16 0.33
N MET A 105 -1.97 -19.49 0.26
CA MET A 105 -0.90 -20.38 -0.22
C MET A 105 -0.56 -20.13 -1.70
N ARG A 106 -1.56 -19.83 -2.54
CA ARG A 106 -1.30 -19.44 -3.95
C ARG A 106 -0.58 -18.09 -4.03
N GLN A 107 -0.94 -17.14 -3.17
CA GLN A 107 -0.26 -15.85 -3.09
C GLN A 107 1.21 -16.00 -2.68
N ARG A 108 1.48 -16.81 -1.64
CA ARG A 108 2.85 -17.16 -1.21
C ARG A 108 3.63 -17.86 -2.32
N LEU A 109 3.00 -18.75 -3.08
CA LEU A 109 3.63 -19.38 -4.25
C LEU A 109 3.96 -18.36 -5.35
N ALA A 110 3.09 -17.36 -5.57
CA ALA A 110 3.36 -16.28 -6.52
C ALA A 110 4.55 -15.40 -6.07
N LEU A 111 4.65 -15.11 -4.77
CA LEU A 111 5.81 -14.43 -4.19
C LEU A 111 7.08 -15.27 -4.33
N ALA A 112 7.02 -16.58 -4.08
CA ALA A 112 8.16 -17.48 -4.31
C ALA A 112 8.62 -17.45 -5.77
N ALA A 113 7.69 -17.45 -6.73
CA ALA A 113 8.01 -17.32 -8.15
C ALA A 113 8.68 -15.98 -8.48
N ALA A 114 8.19 -14.88 -7.90
CA ALA A 114 8.79 -13.56 -8.07
C ALA A 114 10.21 -13.46 -7.48
N LEU A 115 10.52 -14.25 -6.45
CA LEU A 115 11.83 -14.22 -5.76
C LEU A 115 12.85 -15.24 -6.31
N LEU A 116 12.46 -16.07 -7.29
CA LEU A 116 13.30 -17.14 -7.83
C LEU A 116 14.65 -16.65 -8.33
N GLY A 117 14.66 -15.59 -9.14
CA GLY A 117 15.88 -15.01 -9.73
C GLY A 117 16.73 -14.17 -8.79
N ASP A 118 16.35 -14.09 -7.51
CA ASP A 118 16.92 -13.16 -6.53
C ASP A 118 16.98 -11.70 -7.02
N PRO A 119 15.85 -11.13 -7.46
CA PRO A 119 15.86 -9.86 -8.15
C PRO A 119 16.03 -8.65 -7.21
N PRO A 120 16.74 -7.58 -7.65
CA PRO A 120 16.82 -6.32 -6.92
C PRO A 120 15.54 -5.48 -7.02
N VAL A 121 14.67 -5.74 -8.01
CA VAL A 121 13.39 -5.04 -8.19
C VAL A 121 12.25 -6.04 -8.04
N LEU A 122 11.24 -5.69 -7.24
CA LEU A 122 10.04 -6.50 -7.02
C LEU A 122 8.78 -5.68 -7.35
N ILE A 123 7.91 -6.21 -8.20
CA ILE A 123 6.64 -5.59 -8.61
C ILE A 123 5.50 -6.53 -8.25
N LEU A 124 4.63 -6.10 -7.33
CA LEU A 124 3.54 -6.91 -6.80
C LEU A 124 2.20 -6.20 -7.02
N ASP A 125 1.24 -6.87 -7.65
CA ASP A 125 -0.11 -6.36 -7.84
C ASP A 125 -1.05 -7.00 -6.80
N GLU A 126 -1.62 -6.17 -5.94
CA GLU A 126 -2.52 -6.53 -4.84
C GLU A 126 -2.09 -7.78 -4.03
N PRO A 127 -0.84 -7.84 -3.53
CA PRO A 127 -0.30 -9.05 -2.92
C PRO A 127 -0.95 -9.42 -1.58
N ALA A 128 -1.66 -8.50 -0.94
CA ALA A 128 -2.39 -8.74 0.29
C ALA A 128 -3.76 -9.42 0.06
N ASN A 129 -4.25 -9.42 -1.20
CA ASN A 129 -5.60 -9.88 -1.51
C ASN A 129 -5.79 -11.36 -1.16
N GLY A 130 -6.81 -11.65 -0.36
CA GLY A 130 -7.15 -13.02 0.03
C GLY A 130 -6.23 -13.65 1.08
N LEU A 131 -5.35 -12.85 1.70
CA LEU A 131 -4.64 -13.23 2.90
C LEU A 131 -5.50 -12.99 4.14
N ASP A 132 -5.32 -13.84 5.15
CA ASP A 132 -5.81 -13.60 6.50
C ASP A 132 -4.93 -12.56 7.23
N PRO A 133 -5.34 -12.06 8.42
CA PRO A 133 -4.56 -11.06 9.14
C PRO A 133 -3.11 -11.47 9.43
N GLU A 134 -2.87 -12.76 9.69
CA GLU A 134 -1.53 -13.31 9.90
C GLU A 134 -0.71 -13.27 8.60
N GLY A 135 -1.29 -13.67 7.47
CA GLY A 135 -0.67 -13.59 6.16
C GLY A 135 -0.34 -12.15 5.74
N ILE A 136 -1.22 -11.18 6.04
CA ILE A 136 -0.93 -9.77 5.81
C ILE A 136 0.26 -9.33 6.67
N ALA A 137 0.27 -9.65 7.97
CA ALA A 137 1.39 -9.30 8.85
C ALA A 137 2.73 -9.89 8.37
N TRP A 138 2.72 -11.15 7.94
CA TRP A 138 3.88 -11.82 7.33
C TRP A 138 4.35 -11.11 6.06
N LEU A 139 3.43 -10.80 5.14
CA LEU A 139 3.76 -10.11 3.89
C LEU A 139 4.41 -8.75 4.17
N ARG A 140 3.86 -7.98 5.11
CA ARG A 140 4.42 -6.68 5.49
C ARG A 140 5.83 -6.80 6.07
N ALA A 141 6.08 -7.82 6.89
CA ALA A 141 7.43 -8.09 7.42
C ALA A 141 8.41 -8.42 6.29
N LEU A 142 8.00 -9.32 5.38
CA LEU A 142 8.80 -9.72 4.22
C LEU A 142 9.18 -8.51 3.34
N LEU A 143 8.21 -7.67 2.98
CA LEU A 143 8.48 -6.52 2.11
C LEU A 143 9.45 -5.51 2.73
N ARG A 144 9.36 -5.30 4.05
CA ARG A 144 10.29 -4.46 4.79
C ARG A 144 11.68 -5.07 4.87
N GLU A 145 11.79 -6.38 5.08
CA GLU A 145 13.07 -7.10 5.09
C GLU A 145 13.78 -6.96 3.74
N LEU A 146 13.08 -7.26 2.64
CA LEU A 146 13.60 -7.09 1.27
C LEU A 146 14.02 -5.64 0.99
N ALA A 147 13.24 -4.68 1.46
CA ALA A 147 13.59 -3.27 1.33
C ALA A 147 14.83 -2.86 2.14
N HIS A 148 15.05 -3.48 3.31
CA HIS A 148 16.21 -3.26 4.16
C HIS A 148 17.50 -3.85 3.57
N GLU A 149 17.39 -4.94 2.81
CA GLU A 149 18.48 -5.48 1.98
C GLU A 149 18.88 -4.58 0.81
N GLY A 150 18.18 -3.45 0.60
CA GLY A 150 18.43 -2.51 -0.48
C GLY A 150 17.63 -2.78 -1.75
N ARG A 151 16.67 -3.71 -1.73
CA ARG A 151 15.79 -3.94 -2.89
C ARG A 151 14.79 -2.81 -3.09
N THR A 152 14.37 -2.65 -4.34
CA THR A 152 13.30 -1.74 -4.76
C THR A 152 12.00 -2.53 -4.85
N VAL A 153 10.99 -2.14 -4.06
CA VAL A 153 9.72 -2.86 -4.01
C VAL A 153 8.59 -1.91 -4.43
N LEU A 154 7.82 -2.29 -5.43
CA LEU A 154 6.61 -1.61 -5.88
C LEU A 154 5.40 -2.51 -5.61
N VAL A 155 4.48 -2.06 -4.76
CA VAL A 155 3.29 -2.81 -4.37
C VAL A 155 2.05 -2.03 -4.73
N SER A 156 1.15 -2.61 -5.51
CA SER A 156 -0.17 -2.03 -5.70
C SER A 156 -1.14 -2.41 -4.58
N SER A 157 -2.05 -1.50 -4.24
CA SER A 157 -3.21 -1.78 -3.41
C SER A 157 -4.35 -0.83 -3.76
N HIS A 158 -5.58 -1.23 -3.44
CA HIS A 158 -6.76 -0.37 -3.53
C HIS A 158 -7.10 0.32 -2.19
N ALA A 159 -6.45 -0.07 -1.10
CA ALA A 159 -6.69 0.45 0.24
C ALA A 159 -5.38 0.90 0.89
N LEU A 160 -5.33 2.16 1.34
CA LEU A 160 -4.12 2.69 1.97
C LEU A 160 -3.80 1.95 3.28
N ALA A 161 -4.82 1.59 4.07
CA ALA A 161 -4.64 0.87 5.33
C ALA A 161 -3.86 -0.45 5.20
N GLU A 162 -3.93 -1.13 4.05
CA GLU A 162 -3.18 -2.36 3.80
C GLU A 162 -1.67 -2.13 3.69
N VAL A 163 -1.29 -0.99 3.13
CA VAL A 163 0.09 -0.70 2.75
C VAL A 163 0.74 0.35 3.63
N GLU A 164 -0.03 1.15 4.38
CA GLU A 164 0.43 2.29 5.18
C GLU A 164 1.61 1.90 6.07
N GLN A 165 1.51 0.77 6.75
CA GLN A 165 2.59 0.33 7.63
C GLN A 165 3.84 -0.10 6.84
N THR A 166 3.72 -0.48 5.58
CA THR A 166 4.78 -1.13 4.81
C THR A 166 5.51 -0.18 3.87
N VAL A 167 4.88 0.91 3.43
CA VAL A 167 5.38 1.78 2.36
C VAL A 167 6.09 3.01 2.90
N ASP A 168 7.19 3.38 2.24
CA ASP A 168 7.93 4.62 2.49
C ASP A 168 7.34 5.79 1.67
N GLN A 169 6.88 5.47 0.47
CA GLN A 169 6.40 6.40 -0.56
C GLN A 169 5.08 5.91 -1.13
N VAL A 170 4.21 6.84 -1.53
CA VAL A 170 2.95 6.54 -2.21
C VAL A 170 2.86 7.25 -3.55
N VAL A 171 2.33 6.53 -4.53
CA VAL A 171 1.97 7.03 -5.86
C VAL A 171 0.49 6.75 -6.03
N ILE A 172 -0.33 7.79 -5.93
CA ILE A 172 -1.79 7.71 -5.99
C ILE A 172 -2.26 7.97 -7.41
N VAL A 173 -3.03 7.05 -7.97
CA VAL A 173 -3.63 7.13 -9.30
C VAL A 173 -5.15 7.05 -9.25
N HIS A 174 -5.79 7.83 -10.11
CA HIS A 174 -7.24 7.80 -10.31
C HIS A 174 -7.56 8.00 -11.80
N ARG A 175 -8.44 7.16 -12.35
CA ARG A 175 -8.87 7.22 -13.77
C ARG A 175 -7.68 7.31 -14.76
N GLY A 176 -6.63 6.53 -14.53
CA GLY A 176 -5.45 6.47 -15.39
C GLY A 176 -4.50 7.67 -15.29
N ARG A 177 -4.67 8.55 -14.29
CA ARG A 177 -3.81 9.72 -14.08
C ARG A 177 -3.17 9.68 -12.69
N LEU A 178 -1.94 10.18 -12.62
CA LEU A 178 -1.28 10.47 -11.36
C LEU A 178 -2.02 11.61 -10.66
N VAL A 179 -2.48 11.35 -9.44
CA VAL A 179 -3.11 12.35 -8.56
C VAL A 179 -2.05 12.94 -7.64
N ARG A 180 -1.22 12.09 -7.03
CA ARG A 180 -0.20 12.51 -6.09
C ARG A 180 0.96 11.53 -6.03
N GLN A 181 2.16 12.06 -5.79
CA GLN A 181 3.33 11.30 -5.38
C GLN A 181 3.95 12.00 -4.17
N ALA A 182 4.13 11.30 -3.06
CA ALA A 182 4.66 11.87 -1.82
C ALA A 182 5.22 10.79 -0.90
N GLY A 183 6.08 11.20 0.05
CA GLY A 183 6.42 10.35 1.18
C GLY A 183 5.24 10.17 2.12
N LEU A 184 5.13 9.01 2.77
CA LEU A 184 4.00 8.77 3.68
C LEU A 184 4.01 9.75 4.86
N ALA A 185 5.20 10.09 5.38
CA ALA A 185 5.36 11.08 6.44
C ALA A 185 4.98 12.50 5.99
N GLU A 186 5.21 12.84 4.73
CA GLU A 186 4.80 14.12 4.13
C GLU A 186 3.28 14.17 4.00
N LEU A 187 2.66 13.11 3.47
CA LEU A 187 1.20 12.98 3.35
C LEU A 187 0.51 13.12 4.72
N ALA A 188 1.12 12.55 5.78
CA ALA A 188 0.65 12.64 7.15
C ALA A 188 0.80 14.04 7.77
N GLN A 189 1.78 14.82 7.32
CA GLN A 189 2.02 16.19 7.81
C GLN A 189 1.13 17.22 7.11
N GLU A 190 0.83 17.02 5.82
CA GLU A 190 0.02 17.94 5.02
C GLU A 190 -1.43 18.04 5.50
N HIS A 191 -1.95 17.00 6.15
CA HIS A 191 -3.24 17.06 6.84
C HIS A 191 -3.01 16.99 8.35
N SER A 192 -2.80 18.18 8.93
CA SER A 192 -2.53 18.40 10.35
C SER A 192 -3.46 17.60 11.26
N ALA A 193 -2.89 16.96 12.29
CA ALA A 193 -3.64 16.31 13.36
C ALA A 193 -4.78 17.22 13.85
N THR A 194 -5.99 16.67 13.92
CA THR A 194 -7.14 17.39 14.47
C THR A 194 -7.26 17.07 15.95
N VAL A 195 -7.72 18.02 16.75
CA VAL A 195 -8.06 17.79 18.15
C VAL A 195 -9.57 17.57 18.23
N ARG A 196 -9.99 16.45 18.81
CA ARG A 196 -11.38 16.25 19.21
C ARG A 196 -11.53 16.67 20.66
N ALA A 197 -12.44 17.59 20.91
CA ALA A 197 -12.73 18.07 22.24
C ALA A 197 -14.25 18.13 22.44
N GLY A 198 -14.72 17.63 23.58
CA GLY A 198 -16.14 17.52 23.87
C GLY A 198 -16.44 17.70 25.35
N GLY A 199 -17.65 18.12 25.67
CA GLY A 199 -18.05 18.41 27.04
C GLY A 199 -19.51 18.86 27.16
N PRO A 200 -19.97 19.24 28.36
CA PRO A 200 -21.35 19.64 28.59
C PRO A 200 -21.75 20.93 27.86
N ASP A 201 -20.80 21.85 27.62
CA ASP A 201 -21.03 23.11 26.89
C ASP A 201 -20.02 23.30 25.74
N PRO A 202 -20.24 22.65 24.57
CA PRO A 202 -19.38 22.81 23.40
C PRO A 202 -19.46 24.22 22.80
N HIS A 203 -20.53 24.97 23.05
CA HIS A 203 -20.65 26.35 22.55
C HIS A 203 -19.73 27.31 23.32
N ALA A 204 -19.57 27.12 24.63
CA ALA A 204 -18.56 27.84 25.40
C ALA A 204 -17.15 27.53 24.88
N LEU A 205 -16.86 26.26 24.58
CA LEU A 205 -15.56 25.87 24.02
C LEU A 205 -15.31 26.52 22.66
N PHE A 206 -16.30 26.50 21.76
CA PHE A 206 -16.22 27.17 20.46
C PHE A 206 -15.87 28.67 20.62
N ARG A 207 -16.52 29.36 21.57
CA ARG A 207 -16.24 30.78 21.85
C ARG A 207 -14.85 30.99 22.45
N ALA A 208 -14.39 30.12 23.34
CA ALA A 208 -13.07 30.22 23.95
C ALA A 208 -11.94 30.00 22.95
N LEU A 209 -12.20 29.23 21.89
CA LEU A 209 -11.27 28.99 20.79
C LEU A 209 -11.35 30.07 19.69
N ALA A 210 -12.38 30.94 19.71
CA ALA A 210 -12.52 32.00 18.72
C ALA A 210 -11.35 32.99 18.79
N GLY A 211 -10.77 33.34 17.64
CA GLY A 211 -9.62 34.26 17.56
C GLY A 211 -8.24 33.60 17.69
N THR A 212 -8.17 32.29 17.91
CA THR A 212 -6.91 31.52 17.87
C THR A 212 -6.40 31.27 16.44
N GLY A 213 -7.23 31.54 15.43
CA GLY A 213 -6.96 31.15 14.04
C GLY A 213 -7.22 29.67 13.75
N ALA A 214 -7.70 28.90 14.73
CA ALA A 214 -8.05 27.50 14.55
C ALA A 214 -9.32 27.33 13.69
N GLU A 215 -9.32 26.34 12.81
CA GLU A 215 -10.53 25.90 12.11
C GLU A 215 -11.32 24.97 13.03
N ILE A 216 -12.59 25.30 13.29
CA ILE A 216 -13.44 24.56 14.24
C ILE A 216 -14.68 24.05 13.51
N GLN A 217 -14.89 22.74 13.53
CA GLN A 217 -16.05 22.07 12.95
C GLN A 217 -16.82 21.30 14.02
N TRP A 218 -18.14 21.21 13.88
CA TRP A 218 -18.96 20.37 14.75
C TRP A 218 -18.83 18.90 14.35
N ALA A 219 -18.44 18.03 15.29
CA ALA A 219 -18.21 16.61 15.05
C ALA A 219 -19.37 15.70 15.52
N GLY A 220 -20.40 16.28 16.13
CA GLY A 220 -21.52 15.58 16.75
C GLY A 220 -22.02 16.39 17.95
N GLY A 221 -23.24 16.13 18.44
CA GLY A 221 -24.01 17.06 19.29
C GLY A 221 -23.30 17.73 20.49
N ARG A 222 -22.20 17.18 21.02
CA ARG A 222 -21.41 17.75 22.11
C ARG A 222 -19.90 17.87 21.85
N GLU A 223 -19.48 17.80 20.60
CA GLU A 223 -18.07 17.65 20.23
C GLU A 223 -17.66 18.59 19.10
N LEU A 224 -16.43 19.09 19.21
CA LEU A 224 -15.76 19.91 18.23
C LEU A 224 -14.53 19.18 17.69
N ARG A 225 -14.32 19.29 16.38
CA ARG A 225 -13.08 18.94 15.69
C ARG A 225 -12.34 20.24 15.39
N ILE A 226 -11.10 20.33 15.84
CA ILE A 226 -10.30 21.56 15.85
C ILE A 226 -9.01 21.32 15.06
N ARG A 227 -8.65 22.21 14.13
CA ARG A 227 -7.38 22.18 13.38
C ARG A 227 -6.58 23.46 13.64
N GLY A 228 -5.26 23.36 13.53
CA GLY A 228 -4.33 24.50 13.65
C GLY A 228 -3.76 24.73 15.05
N ILE A 229 -4.27 24.05 16.08
CA ILE A 229 -3.75 24.06 17.46
C ILE A 229 -3.78 22.65 18.05
N ASP A 230 -2.87 22.37 18.98
CA ASP A 230 -2.75 21.06 19.62
C ASP A 230 -3.67 20.89 20.84
N ALA A 231 -3.79 19.65 21.33
CA ALA A 231 -4.66 19.32 22.46
C ALA A 231 -4.25 20.05 23.74
N ALA A 232 -2.96 20.34 23.93
CA ALA A 232 -2.47 21.06 25.10
C ALA A 232 -2.98 22.50 25.11
N MET A 233 -2.94 23.20 23.97
CA MET A 233 -3.50 24.53 23.82
C MET A 233 -5.02 24.55 24.02
N VAL A 234 -5.74 23.60 23.43
CA VAL A 234 -7.20 23.46 23.62
C VAL A 234 -7.53 23.24 25.10
N GLY A 235 -6.81 22.37 25.78
CA GLY A 235 -6.98 22.12 27.22
C GLY A 235 -6.67 23.34 28.08
N HIS A 236 -5.63 24.10 27.73
CA HIS A 236 -5.29 25.34 28.42
C HIS A 236 -6.38 26.41 28.29
N LEU A 237 -6.91 26.60 27.08
CA LEU A 237 -7.99 27.57 26.83
C LEU A 237 -9.29 27.18 27.53
N ALA A 238 -9.66 25.89 27.49
CA ALA A 238 -10.81 25.38 28.23
C ALA A 238 -10.65 25.61 29.73
N HIS A 239 -9.47 25.32 30.30
CA HIS A 239 -9.19 25.52 31.72
C HIS A 239 -9.29 27.00 32.12
N THR A 240 -8.65 27.90 31.38
CA THR A 240 -8.68 29.35 31.63
C THR A 240 -10.11 29.91 31.58
N ALA A 241 -10.92 29.40 30.65
CA ALA A 241 -12.33 29.77 30.52
C ALA A 241 -13.27 29.01 31.50
N ARG A 242 -12.72 28.13 32.35
CA ARG A 242 -13.46 27.25 33.28
C ARG A 242 -14.51 26.37 32.59
N ILE A 243 -14.15 25.83 31.43
CA ILE A 243 -14.98 24.93 30.63
C ILE A 243 -14.58 23.49 30.97
N GLU A 244 -15.57 22.70 31.36
CA GLU A 244 -15.39 21.28 31.59
C GLU A 244 -15.25 20.53 30.26
N LEU A 245 -14.25 19.66 30.16
CA LEU A 245 -14.05 18.75 29.03
C LEU A 245 -14.26 17.31 29.49
N HIS A 246 -15.06 16.56 28.76
CA HIS A 246 -15.23 15.11 28.90
C HIS A 246 -14.35 14.34 27.91
N GLU A 247 -13.98 14.99 26.81
CA GLU A 247 -13.06 14.45 25.81
C GLU A 247 -12.04 15.52 25.41
N LEU A 248 -10.78 15.11 25.31
CA LEU A 248 -9.69 15.87 24.71
C LEU A 248 -8.68 14.87 24.15
N SER A 249 -8.71 14.66 22.84
CA SER A 249 -7.84 13.70 22.16
C SER A 249 -7.28 14.27 20.86
N THR A 250 -6.01 14.00 20.59
CA THR A 250 -5.41 14.30 19.28
C THR A 250 -5.75 13.16 18.33
N GLN A 251 -6.57 13.44 17.33
CA GLN A 251 -6.80 12.57 16.19
C GLN A 251 -5.74 12.88 15.13
N ARG A 252 -4.81 11.95 14.92
CA ARG A 252 -3.98 11.99 13.71
C ARG A 252 -4.91 11.87 12.50
N GLY A 253 -4.69 12.68 11.47
CA GLY A 253 -5.47 12.56 10.24
C GLY A 253 -5.40 11.13 9.76
N ASP A 254 -6.57 10.54 9.50
CA ASP A 254 -6.62 9.23 8.88
C ASP A 254 -6.09 9.39 7.46
N LEU A 255 -4.96 8.75 7.17
CA LEU A 255 -4.38 8.81 5.84
C LEU A 255 -5.37 8.25 4.80
N GLU A 256 -6.27 7.36 5.21
CA GLU A 256 -7.35 6.86 4.37
C GLU A 256 -8.34 7.97 3.99
N GLU A 257 -8.70 8.86 4.92
CA GLU A 257 -9.51 10.05 4.60
C GLU A 257 -8.79 10.97 3.61
N VAL A 258 -7.47 11.16 3.76
CA VAL A 258 -6.66 11.97 2.83
C VAL A 258 -6.67 11.35 1.43
N PHE A 259 -6.48 10.03 1.34
CA PHE A 259 -6.56 9.30 0.10
C PHE A 259 -7.94 9.44 -0.57
N LEU A 260 -9.02 9.31 0.21
CA LEU A 260 -10.40 9.48 -0.27
C LEU A 260 -10.69 10.91 -0.74
N ALA A 261 -10.18 11.92 -0.04
CA ALA A 261 -10.30 13.33 -0.44
C ALA A 261 -9.57 13.60 -1.75
N LEU A 262 -8.32 13.15 -1.89
CA LEU A 262 -7.53 13.29 -3.13
C LEU A 262 -8.19 12.63 -4.34
N ILE A 263 -8.83 11.47 -4.14
CA ILE A 263 -9.59 10.79 -5.20
C ILE A 263 -10.87 11.56 -5.56
N SER A 264 -11.53 12.15 -4.57
CA SER A 264 -12.78 12.88 -4.75
C SER A 264 -12.58 14.26 -5.42
N GLU A 265 -11.51 14.97 -5.06
CA GLU A 265 -11.15 16.27 -5.62
C GLU A 265 -10.54 16.16 -7.03
N GLY A 266 -9.99 15.00 -7.39
CA GLY A 266 -9.55 14.67 -8.75
C GLY A 266 -10.69 14.56 -9.78
N VAL A 267 -11.94 14.82 -9.40
CA VAL A 267 -13.08 15.00 -10.29
C VAL A 267 -13.16 16.48 -10.69
N PRO A 268 -12.72 16.91 -11.88
CA PRO A 268 -13.18 18.19 -12.39
C PRO A 268 -14.70 18.14 -12.47
N ALA A 269 -15.37 19.09 -11.82
CA ALA A 269 -16.81 19.26 -11.93
C ALA A 269 -17.18 19.21 -13.42
N ALA A 270 -18.10 18.32 -13.79
CA ALA A 270 -18.67 18.32 -15.12
C ALA A 270 -19.32 19.69 -15.33
N THR A 271 -18.67 20.54 -16.10
CA THR A 271 -19.27 21.76 -16.63
C THR A 271 -20.30 21.32 -17.67
N SER A 272 -21.56 21.31 -17.23
CA SER A 272 -22.75 21.35 -18.10
C SER A 272 -22.84 22.69 -18.81
#